data_AF-A0A522YUP5-F1
#
_entry.id   AF-A0A522YUP5-F1
#
_cell.length_a   1.000
_cell.length_b   1.000
_cell.length_c   1.000
_cell.angle_alpha   90.00
_cell.angle_beta   90.00
_cell.angle_gamma   90.00
#
_symmetry.space_group_name_H-M   'P 1'
#
loop_
_entity.id
_entity.type
_entity.pdbx_description
1 polymer ?
#
loop_
_entity_poly.entity_id
_entity_poly.type
_entity_poly.pdbx_seq_one_letter_code
_entity_poly.pdbx_strand_id
1 'polypeptide(L)'
;MYRRKIPAGQLITDELLLYTAKLSSELGRQIALLIDRKGKITHVIVGNDNQIVIPNLGQRRVAGKRLAGFRCVHTHLKGEPVTRDDLNDLLLLRLDAMAAIDVRPDGTAGKLHLAHIEAG
;
A
#
# COMPACT_ATOMS: atom_id res chain seq x y z
N MET A 1 -6.24 0.12 -13.26
CA MET A 1 -5.12 0.54 -12.38
C MET A 1 -3.73 0.19 -12.95
N TYR A 2 -3.42 -1.06 -13.31
CA TYR A 2 -2.06 -1.50 -13.71
C TYR A 2 -1.29 -0.71 -14.79
N ARG A 3 -1.97 0.03 -15.68
CA ARG A 3 -1.32 0.85 -16.74
C ARG A 3 -0.89 2.24 -16.26
N ARG A 4 -1.26 2.64 -15.05
CA ARG A 4 -0.85 3.92 -14.45
C ARG A 4 0.63 3.83 -14.07
N LYS A 5 1.40 4.87 -14.41
CA LYS A 5 2.81 5.01 -14.03
C LYS A 5 2.92 6.00 -12.89
N ILE A 6 3.62 5.62 -11.84
CA ILE A 6 4.00 6.52 -10.75
C ILE A 6 5.43 6.98 -11.04
N PRO A 7 5.75 8.28 -11.00
CA PRO A 7 7.13 8.76 -11.12
C PRO A 7 8.06 8.03 -10.13
N ALA A 8 9.29 7.73 -10.57
CA ALA A 8 10.26 7.07 -9.69
C ALA A 8 10.51 7.93 -8.45
N GLY A 9 10.59 7.28 -7.28
CA GLY A 9 10.76 7.97 -5.99
C GLY A 9 9.49 8.51 -5.35
N GLN A 10 8.36 8.59 -6.07
CA GLN A 10 7.07 8.93 -5.46
C GLN A 10 6.38 7.70 -4.87
N LEU A 11 5.77 7.86 -3.69
CA LEU A 11 4.96 6.82 -3.06
C LEU A 11 3.79 6.42 -3.98
N ILE A 12 3.00 7.40 -4.39
CA ILE A 12 1.82 7.28 -5.26
C ILE A 12 1.48 8.68 -5.79
N THR A 13 0.81 8.77 -6.95
CA THR A 13 0.27 10.04 -7.45
C THR A 13 -1.07 10.36 -6.78
N ASP A 14 -1.38 11.62 -6.54
CA ASP A 14 -2.67 12.04 -5.95
C ASP A 14 -3.87 11.50 -6.73
N GLU A 15 -3.86 11.56 -8.07
CA GLU A 15 -4.94 11.02 -8.92
C GLU A 15 -5.24 9.55 -8.60
N LEU A 16 -4.19 8.73 -8.48
CA LEU A 16 -4.31 7.31 -8.20
C LEU A 16 -4.72 7.04 -6.75
N LEU A 17 -4.23 7.84 -5.81
CA LEU A 17 -4.60 7.73 -4.39
C LEU A 17 -6.09 8.03 -4.20
N LEU A 18 -6.56 9.15 -4.75
CA LEU A 18 -7.96 9.56 -4.72
C LEU A 18 -8.87 8.54 -5.41
N TYR A 19 -8.46 8.04 -6.58
CA TYR A 19 -9.20 7.02 -7.31
C TYR A 19 -9.30 5.70 -6.51
N THR A 20 -8.24 5.32 -5.80
CA THR A 20 -8.22 4.09 -4.99
C THR A 20 -9.12 4.22 -3.76
N ALA A 21 -9.08 5.37 -3.06
CA ALA A 21 -9.96 5.65 -1.93
C ALA A 21 -11.45 5.63 -2.34
N LYS A 22 -11.78 6.28 -3.46
CA LYS A 22 -13.14 6.27 -4.01
C LYS A 22 -13.61 4.85 -4.33
N LEU A 23 -12.79 4.06 -5.03
CA LEU A 23 -13.14 2.69 -5.37
C LEU A 23 -13.29 1.81 -4.12
N SER A 24 -12.45 2.00 -3.11
CA SER A 24 -12.56 1.30 -1.84
C SER A 24 -13.88 1.61 -1.12
N SER A 25 -14.29 2.88 -1.10
CA SER A 25 -15.59 3.31 -0.56
C SER A 25 -16.76 2.65 -1.30
N GLU A 26 -16.75 2.69 -2.64
CA GLU A 26 -17.80 2.08 -3.47
C GLU A 26 -17.92 0.56 -3.27
N LEU A 27 -16.80 -0.12 -3.00
CA LEU A 27 -16.78 -1.56 -2.78
C LEU A 27 -17.02 -1.96 -1.31
N GLY A 28 -16.89 -1.03 -0.36
CA GLY A 28 -16.87 -1.35 1.07
C GLY A 28 -15.71 -2.28 1.46
N ARG A 29 -14.60 -2.24 0.72
CA ARG A 29 -13.45 -3.15 0.88
C ARG A 29 -12.14 -2.39 0.80
N GLN A 30 -11.15 -2.78 1.61
CA GLN A 30 -9.81 -2.25 1.48
C GLN A 30 -9.21 -2.63 0.12
N ILE A 31 -8.49 -1.69 -0.51
CA ILE A 31 -7.74 -1.90 -1.74
C ILE A 31 -6.28 -1.59 -1.48
N ALA A 32 -5.38 -2.48 -1.89
CA ALA A 32 -3.94 -2.26 -1.84
C ALA A 32 -3.31 -2.24 -3.23
N LEU A 33 -2.29 -1.39 -3.38
CA LEU A 33 -1.42 -1.33 -4.55
C LEU A 33 0.00 -1.66 -4.10
N LEU A 34 0.57 -2.72 -4.67
CA LEU A 34 2.00 -3.00 -4.54
C LEU A 34 2.75 -2.39 -5.71
N ILE A 35 3.69 -1.51 -5.39
CA ILE A 35 4.38 -0.69 -6.38
C ILE A 35 5.89 -0.93 -6.27
N ASP A 36 6.53 -1.28 -7.39
CA ASP A 36 7.98 -1.47 -7.41
C ASP A 36 8.74 -0.13 -7.44
N ARG A 37 10.06 -0.14 -7.21
CA ARG A 37 10.90 1.09 -7.24
C ARG A 37 10.85 1.88 -8.56
N LYS A 38 10.44 1.26 -9.67
CA LYS A 38 10.27 1.94 -10.97
C LYS A 38 8.89 2.60 -11.12
N GLY A 39 8.04 2.49 -10.09
CA GLY A 39 6.69 3.03 -10.07
C GLY A 39 5.68 2.19 -10.84
N LYS A 40 5.99 0.92 -11.11
CA LYS A 40 5.05 -0.03 -11.71
C LYS A 40 4.19 -0.64 -10.62
N ILE A 41 2.87 -0.57 -10.79
CA ILE A 41 1.92 -1.35 -9.98
C ILE A 41 2.06 -2.82 -10.40
N THR A 42 2.52 -3.66 -9.49
CA THR A 42 2.73 -5.10 -9.71
C THR A 42 1.53 -5.92 -9.28
N HIS A 43 0.80 -5.47 -8.26
CA HIS A 43 -0.41 -6.10 -7.77
C HIS A 43 -1.43 -5.03 -7.36
N VAL A 44 -2.70 -5.34 -7.63
CA VAL A 44 -3.89 -4.68 -7.09
C VAL A 44 -4.61 -5.74 -6.28
N ILE A 45 -4.77 -5.49 -4.98
CA ILE A 45 -5.29 -6.45 -4.01
C ILE A 45 -6.61 -5.88 -3.49
N VAL A 46 -7.65 -6.71 -3.43
CA VAL A 46 -8.93 -6.33 -2.83
C VAL A 46 -9.14 -7.19 -1.58
N GLY A 47 -9.02 -6.54 -0.42
CA GLY A 47 -9.16 -7.13 0.91
C GLY A 47 -10.62 -7.20 1.37
N ASN A 48 -10.88 -7.23 2.66
CA ASN A 48 -12.21 -7.01 3.23
C ASN A 48 -12.27 -5.63 3.90
N ASP A 49 -13.22 -5.37 4.79
CA ASP A 49 -13.36 -4.10 5.50
C ASP A 49 -12.30 -3.87 6.60
N ASN A 50 -11.48 -4.89 6.91
CA ASN A 50 -10.54 -4.90 8.02
C ASN A 50 -9.08 -5.16 7.62
N GLN A 51 -8.83 -5.88 6.53
CA GLN A 51 -7.50 -6.33 6.15
C GLN A 51 -7.36 -6.57 4.65
N ILE A 52 -6.11 -6.51 4.19
CA ILE A 52 -5.64 -7.01 2.90
C ILE A 52 -4.77 -8.24 3.13
N VAL A 53 -4.69 -9.13 2.14
CA VAL A 53 -3.74 -10.25 2.18
C VAL A 53 -2.71 -10.04 1.08
N ILE A 54 -1.49 -9.69 1.48
CA ILE A 54 -0.39 -9.47 0.54
C ILE A 54 0.11 -10.83 0.05
N PRO A 55 0.15 -11.08 -1.28
CA PRO A 55 0.65 -12.34 -1.80
C PRO A 55 2.14 -12.51 -1.46
N ASN A 56 2.58 -13.76 -1.37
CA ASN A 56 4.01 -14.04 -1.32
C ASN A 56 4.66 -13.47 -2.59
N LEU A 57 5.54 -12.48 -2.43
CA LEU A 57 6.15 -11.75 -3.55
C LEU A 57 7.21 -12.56 -4.31
N GLY A 58 7.34 -13.84 -3.97
CA GLY A 58 8.46 -14.67 -4.32
C GLY A 58 9.67 -14.11 -3.61
N GLN A 59 10.19 -14.84 -2.63
CA GLN A 59 11.56 -14.61 -2.21
C GLN A 59 12.46 -14.88 -3.44
N ARG A 60 12.65 -13.89 -4.32
CA ARG A 60 13.98 -13.67 -4.89
C ARG A 60 14.84 -13.53 -3.66
N ARG A 61 15.40 -14.65 -3.19
CA ARG A 61 16.20 -14.79 -1.99
C ARG A 61 16.99 -13.51 -1.85
N VAL A 62 16.50 -12.61 -1.01
CA VAL A 62 17.32 -11.49 -0.62
C VAL A 62 18.32 -12.17 0.27
N ALA A 63 19.47 -12.50 -0.28
CA ALA A 63 20.62 -12.82 0.52
C ALA A 63 20.86 -11.58 1.41
N GLY A 64 20.46 -11.67 2.69
CA GLY A 64 20.75 -10.67 3.73
C GLY A 64 19.76 -9.51 3.92
N LYS A 65 20.29 -8.41 4.47
CA LYS A 65 19.61 -7.22 5.03
C LYS A 65 18.90 -6.29 4.02
N ARG A 66 18.66 -6.66 2.75
CA ARG A 66 18.08 -5.72 1.77
C ARG A 66 16.54 -5.74 1.72
N LEU A 67 15.91 -4.59 1.52
CA LEU A 67 14.45 -4.50 1.36
C LEU A 67 14.00 -5.10 0.02
N ALA A 68 12.76 -5.57 -0.04
CA ALA A 68 12.16 -6.31 -1.15
C ALA A 68 11.97 -5.47 -2.42
N GLY A 69 12.06 -4.14 -2.31
CA GLY A 69 11.92 -3.25 -3.47
C GLY A 69 10.47 -2.90 -3.83
N PHE A 70 9.55 -3.13 -2.90
CA PHE A 70 8.13 -2.86 -3.05
C PHE A 70 7.65 -1.92 -1.96
N ARG A 71 6.78 -0.98 -2.32
CA ARG A 71 5.96 -0.24 -1.37
C ARG A 71 4.51 -0.69 -1.50
N CYS A 72 3.83 -0.81 -0.37
CA CYS A 72 2.40 -1.07 -0.33
C CYS A 72 1.67 0.23 0.03
N VAL A 73 0.65 0.58 -0.77
CA VAL A 73 -0.27 1.67 -0.46
C VAL A 73 -1.67 1.06 -0.40
N HIS A 74 -2.34 1.14 0.75
CA HIS A 74 -3.69 0.59 0.93
C HIS A 74 -4.64 1.58 1.59
N THR A 75 -5.92 1.26 1.59
CA THR A 75 -6.99 2.09 2.15
C THR A 75 -7.45 1.57 3.51
N HIS A 76 -7.79 2.47 4.42
CA HIS A 76 -8.42 2.17 5.71
C HIS A 76 -9.84 2.72 5.74
N LEU A 77 -10.82 1.87 6.03
CA LEU A 77 -12.25 2.22 5.97
C LEU A 77 -12.78 2.76 7.30
N LYS A 78 -12.03 2.63 8.41
CA LYS A 78 -12.46 3.04 9.76
C LYS A 78 -11.60 4.17 10.33
N GLY A 79 -10.75 4.78 9.51
CA GLY A 79 -9.89 5.91 9.88
C GLY A 79 -8.75 5.53 10.83
N GLU A 80 -8.38 4.26 10.87
CA GLU A 80 -7.26 3.75 11.63
C GLU A 80 -5.91 4.22 11.03
N PRO A 81 -4.91 4.58 11.85
CA PRO A 81 -3.55 4.84 11.37
C PRO A 81 -2.92 3.55 10.83
N VAL A 82 -1.64 3.59 10.41
CA VAL A 82 -0.88 2.35 10.16
C VAL A 82 -0.97 1.45 11.40
N THR A 83 -1.58 0.27 11.23
CA THR A 83 -1.87 -0.66 12.31
C THR A 83 -0.64 -1.50 12.67
N ARG A 84 -0.73 -2.26 13.76
CA ARG A 84 0.33 -3.20 14.13
C ARG A 84 0.49 -4.31 13.08
N ASP A 85 -0.58 -4.73 12.43
CA ASP A 85 -0.53 -5.75 11.38
C ASP A 85 0.13 -5.20 10.11
N ASP A 86 -0.12 -3.93 9.77
CA ASP A 86 0.57 -3.26 8.67
C ASP A 86 2.09 -3.15 8.92
N LEU A 87 2.48 -2.86 10.17
CA LEU A 87 3.88 -2.85 10.57
C LEU A 87 4.50 -4.26 10.56
N ASN A 88 3.74 -5.28 10.97
CA ASN A 88 4.19 -6.67 10.88
C ASN A 88 4.43 -7.07 9.42
N ASP A 89 3.51 -6.73 8.51
CA ASP A 89 3.65 -6.99 7.07
C ASP A 89 4.84 -6.24 6.47
N LEU A 90 5.03 -4.96 6.83
CA LEU A 90 6.20 -4.16 6.44
C LEU A 90 7.51 -4.87 6.82
N LEU A 91 7.60 -5.42 8.04
CA LEU A 91 8.80 -6.09 8.55
C LEU A 91 8.97 -7.50 7.98
N LEU A 92 7.92 -8.32 7.93
CA LEU A 92 7.97 -9.71 7.49
C LEU A 92 8.24 -9.81 5.99
N LEU A 93 7.59 -8.96 5.20
CA LEU A 93 7.77 -8.90 3.75
C LEU A 93 8.94 -8.01 3.34
N ARG A 94 9.54 -7.29 4.31
CA ARG A 94 10.65 -6.36 4.12
C ARG A 94 10.35 -5.32 3.04
N LEU A 95 9.15 -4.76 3.07
CA LEU A 95 8.75 -3.73 2.13
C LEU A 95 9.62 -2.48 2.33
N ASP A 96 9.80 -1.72 1.26
CA ASP A 96 10.46 -0.42 1.32
C ASP A 96 9.61 0.57 2.13
N ALA A 97 8.29 0.51 2.00
CA ALA A 97 7.33 1.32 2.74
C ALA A 97 5.93 0.69 2.78
N MET A 98 5.16 1.09 3.79
CA MET A 98 3.73 0.81 3.97
C MET A 98 3.00 2.13 4.19
N ALA A 99 1.94 2.39 3.42
CA ALA A 99 1.15 3.60 3.58
C ALA A 99 -0.34 3.34 3.53
N ALA A 100 -1.08 3.90 4.48
CA ALA A 100 -2.52 3.73 4.60
C ALA A 100 -3.24 5.07 4.38
N ILE A 101 -4.22 5.11 3.48
CA ILE A 101 -5.07 6.29 3.25
C ILE A 101 -6.43 6.07 3.91
N ASP A 102 -6.82 6.99 4.77
CA ASP A 102 -8.16 6.99 5.34
C ASP A 102 -9.19 7.19 4.22
N VAL A 103 -10.26 6.40 4.23
CA VAL A 103 -11.45 6.61 3.40
C VAL A 103 -12.50 7.24 4.28
N ARG A 104 -12.90 8.47 3.96
CA ARG A 104 -13.92 9.18 4.72
C ARG A 104 -15.32 8.64 4.39
N PRO A 105 -16.32 8.87 5.27
CA PRO A 105 -17.69 8.42 5.03
C PRO A 105 -18.33 8.94 3.74
N ASP A 106 -17.86 10.08 3.22
CA ASP A 106 -18.31 10.66 1.94
C ASP A 106 -17.59 10.08 0.71
N GLY A 107 -16.72 9.08 0.92
CA GLY A 107 -15.93 8.43 -0.12
C GLY A 107 -14.68 9.19 -0.57
N THR A 108 -14.36 10.32 0.08
CA THR A 108 -13.14 11.08 -0.20
C THR A 108 -11.94 10.55 0.58
N ALA A 109 -10.73 10.85 0.08
CA ALA A 109 -9.50 10.49 0.78
C ALA A 109 -9.26 11.42 1.98
N GLY A 110 -8.86 10.83 3.11
CA GLY A 110 -8.52 11.51 4.35
C GLY A 110 -7.01 11.64 4.55
N LYS A 111 -6.52 11.33 5.75
CA LYS A 111 -5.09 11.41 6.05
C LYS A 111 -4.35 10.22 5.45
N LEU A 112 -3.16 10.49 4.93
CA LEU A 112 -2.21 9.46 4.52
C LEU A 112 -1.23 9.22 5.66
N HIS A 113 -1.17 7.99 6.13
CA HIS A 113 -0.20 7.54 7.13
C HIS A 113 0.91 6.76 6.42
N LEU A 114 2.16 6.95 6.83
CA LEU A 114 3.33 6.33 6.20
C LEU A 114 4.23 5.72 7.27
N ALA A 115 4.63 4.48 7.05
CA ALA A 115 5.70 3.80 7.75
C ALA A 115 6.74 3.31 6.75
N HIS A 116 8.03 3.46 7.09
CA HIS A 116 9.13 2.95 6.27
C HIS A 116 10.24 2.41 7.16
N ILE A 117 11.11 1.60 6.57
CA ILE A 117 12.31 1.09 7.23
C ILE A 117 13.48 2.02 6.88
N GLU A 118 14.12 2.60 7.89
CA GLU A 118 15.35 3.38 7.69
C GLU A 118 16.51 2.45 7.31
N ALA A 119 17.33 2.89 6.36
CA ALA A 119 18.59 2.22 6.08
C ALA A 119 19.58 2.60 7.18
N GLY A 120 19.91 1.64 8.04
CA GLY A 120 21.07 1.73 8.93
C GLY A 120 22.39 1.52 8.20
#